data_AF-A0A1Y6C035-F1
#
_entry.id   AF-A0A1Y6C035-F1
#
_cell.length_a   1.000
_cell.length_b   1.000
_cell.length_c   1.000
_cell.angle_alpha   90.00
_cell.angle_beta   90.00
_cell.angle_gamma   90.00
#
_symmetry.space_group_name_H-M   'P 1'
#
loop_
_entity.id
_entity.type
_entity.pdbx_description
1 polymer ?
#
loop_
_entity_poly.entity_id
_entity_poly.type
_entity_poly.pdbx_seq_one_letter_code
_entity_poly.pdbx_strand_id
1 'polypeptide(L)'
;MIELFYNETFLPWIVVVGFCALNFLLLLFVNGKAKNQQREYNNRLREMDKKLRVVISGSLGVGQRIISLEKKLHSLENKQDSMEKNDVDFSYARAQMLIEQGVDVKTVAANSGLSSSEVDLMRMLHEHSRQGHVAVHS
;
A
#
# COMPACT_ATOMS: atom_id res chain seq x y z
N MET A 1 59.15 16.58 74.67
CA MET A 1 59.83 15.71 73.69
C MET A 1 58.87 14.72 73.01
N ILE A 2 57.82 14.21 73.69
CA ILE A 2 56.86 13.24 73.12
C ILE A 2 55.86 13.89 72.13
N GLU A 3 55.39 15.12 72.39
CA GLU A 3 54.47 15.88 71.52
C GLU A 3 55.04 16.17 70.11
N LEU A 4 56.35 16.42 69.99
CA LEU A 4 57.02 16.67 68.71
C LEU A 4 57.13 15.40 67.85
N PHE A 5 57.33 14.23 68.47
CA PHE A 5 57.43 12.95 67.78
C PHE A 5 56.08 12.47 67.23
N TYR A 6 55.00 12.80 67.93
CA TYR A 6 53.63 12.45 67.53
C TYR A 6 53.17 13.26 66.31
N ASN A 7 53.57 14.53 66.22
CA ASN A 7 53.16 15.41 65.12
C ASN A 7 53.83 15.03 63.78
N GLU A 8 55.11 14.68 63.79
CA GLU A 8 55.85 14.26 62.57
C GLU A 8 55.36 12.92 62.00
N THR A 9 54.83 12.04 62.85
CA THR A 9 54.34 10.71 62.42
C THR A 9 52.89 10.73 61.94
N PHE A 10 52.03 11.62 62.44
CA PHE A 10 50.62 11.72 62.03
C PHE A 10 50.39 12.52 60.74
N LEU A 11 51.22 13.52 60.45
CA LEU A 11 51.11 14.38 59.27
C LEU A 11 51.05 13.61 57.92
N PRO A 12 51.88 12.57 57.65
CA PRO A 12 51.79 11.83 56.39
C PRO A 12 50.50 11.02 56.26
N TRP A 13 49.94 10.49 57.35
CA TRP A 13 48.68 9.73 57.30
C TRP A 13 47.49 10.59 56.91
N ILE A 14 47.46 11.86 57.34
CA ILE A 14 46.41 12.82 56.94
C ILE A 14 46.49 13.09 55.44
N VAL A 15 47.70 13.25 54.88
CA VAL A 15 47.90 13.45 53.44
C VAL A 15 47.45 12.23 52.64
N VAL A 16 47.78 11.02 53.10
CA VAL A 16 47.36 9.77 52.45
C VAL A 16 45.84 9.62 52.47
N VAL A 17 45.19 9.86 53.62
CA VAL A 17 43.72 9.78 53.73
C VAL A 17 43.05 10.83 52.86
N GLY A 18 43.58 12.06 52.82
CA GLY A 18 43.10 13.13 51.94
C GLY A 18 43.20 12.75 50.46
N PHE A 19 44.33 12.18 50.04
CA PHE A 19 44.52 11.73 48.66
C PHE A 19 43.58 10.56 48.30
N CYS A 20 43.40 9.61 49.20
CA CYS A 20 42.45 8.50 49.03
C CYS A 20 41.00 9.01 48.94
N ALA A 21 40.60 9.94 49.82
CA ALA A 21 39.27 10.53 49.79
C ALA A 21 39.02 11.32 48.49
N LEU A 22 40.02 12.07 48.01
CA LEU A 22 39.95 12.79 46.75
C LEU A 22 39.74 11.84 45.56
N ASN A 23 40.56 10.78 45.46
CA ASN A 23 40.42 9.78 44.39
C ASN A 23 39.08 9.05 44.46
N PHE A 24 38.60 8.72 45.66
CA PHE A 24 37.31 8.08 45.86
C PHE A 24 36.15 8.99 45.42
N LEU A 25 36.17 10.28 45.77
CA LEU A 25 35.20 11.27 45.29
C LEU A 25 35.22 11.40 43.76
N LEU A 26 36.41 11.42 43.16
CA LEU A 26 36.58 11.54 41.71
C LEU A 26 36.01 10.31 40.98
N LEU A 27 36.23 9.10 41.52
CA LEU A 27 35.63 7.86 41.04
C LEU A 27 34.09 7.90 41.11
N LEU A 28 33.51 8.33 42.25
CA LEU A 28 32.06 8.45 42.38
C LEU A 28 31.47 9.44 41.37
N PHE A 29 32.15 10.55 41.14
CA PHE A 29 31.70 11.58 40.19
C PHE A 29 31.71 11.09 38.74
N VAL A 30 32.78 10.41 38.31
CA VAL A 30 32.91 9.82 36.97
C VAL A 30 31.86 8.72 36.75
N ASN A 31 31.68 7.83 37.74
CA ASN A 31 30.68 6.77 37.67
C ASN A 31 29.24 7.32 37.62
N GLY A 32 28.97 8.42 38.32
CA GLY A 32 27.69 9.12 38.26
C GLY A 32 27.38 9.69 36.87
N LYS A 33 28.37 10.32 36.23
CA LYS A 33 28.23 10.85 34.87
C LYS A 33 28.01 9.76 33.82
N ALA A 34 28.71 8.63 33.94
CA ALA A 34 28.54 7.49 33.04
C ALA A 34 27.10 6.92 33.08
N LYS A 35 26.49 6.85 34.28
CA LYS A 35 25.09 6.42 34.43
C LYS A 35 24.10 7.39 33.77
N ASN A 36 24.36 8.69 33.83
CA ASN A 36 23.51 9.69 33.19
C ASN A 36 23.62 9.65 31.66
N GLN A 37 24.82 9.46 31.11
CA GLN A 37 25.02 9.29 29.67
C GLN A 37 24.30 8.04 29.15
N GLN A 38 24.41 6.92 29.86
CA GLN A 38 23.71 5.68 29.49
C GLN A 38 22.18 5.86 29.48
N ARG A 39 21.65 6.63 30.43
CA ARG A 39 20.22 6.98 30.47
C ARG A 39 19.82 7.85 29.28
N GLU A 40 20.65 8.80 28.88
CA GLU A 40 20.38 9.67 27.73
C GLU A 40 20.37 8.89 26.42
N TYR A 41 21.33 7.99 26.20
CA TYR A 41 21.34 7.10 25.03
C TYR A 41 20.10 6.20 24.98
N ASN A 42 19.72 5.60 26.11
CA ASN A 42 18.52 4.78 26.20
C ASN A 42 17.24 5.57 25.94
N ASN A 43 17.18 6.82 26.39
CA ASN A 43 16.03 7.69 26.13
C ASN A 43 15.92 8.05 24.63
N ARG A 44 17.05 8.35 23.98
CA ARG A 44 17.11 8.62 22.54
C ARG A 44 16.70 7.38 21.73
N LEU A 45 17.18 6.19 22.09
CA LEU A 45 16.77 4.92 21.46
C LEU A 45 15.26 4.68 21.59
N ARG A 46 14.70 4.88 22.78
CA ARG A 46 13.25 4.75 23.02
C ARG A 46 12.44 5.75 22.21
N GLU A 47 12.95 6.95 21.98
CA GLU A 47 12.29 7.95 21.13
C GLU A 47 12.32 7.53 19.65
N MET A 48 13.46 7.03 19.16
CA MET A 48 13.57 6.51 17.80
C MET A 48 12.64 5.31 17.58
N ASP A 49 12.56 4.38 18.53
CA ASP A 49 11.63 3.25 18.48
C ASP A 49 10.16 3.69 18.42
N LYS A 50 9.81 4.75 19.15
CA LYS A 50 8.47 5.33 19.07
C LYS A 50 8.19 5.90 17.68
N LYS A 51 9.15 6.64 17.11
CA LYS A 51 9.03 7.19 15.74
C LYS A 51 8.91 6.08 14.71
N LEU A 52 9.73 5.02 14.81
CA LEU A 52 9.64 3.83 13.98
C LEU A 52 8.28 3.15 14.07
N ARG A 53 7.74 2.94 15.27
CA ARG A 53 6.39 2.35 15.45
C ARG A 53 5.30 3.19 14.79
N VAL A 54 5.37 4.52 14.91
CA VAL A 54 4.43 5.42 14.24
C VAL A 54 4.54 5.29 12.72
N VAL A 55 5.75 5.30 12.17
CA VAL A 55 5.99 5.15 10.71
C VAL A 55 5.53 3.79 10.20
N ILE A 56 5.84 2.70 10.91
CA ILE A 56 5.42 1.34 10.55
C ILE A 56 3.89 1.23 10.57
N SER A 57 3.24 1.77 11.61
CA SER A 57 1.78 1.78 11.69
C SER A 57 1.12 2.62 10.58
N GLY A 58 1.74 3.74 10.21
CA GLY A 58 1.30 4.56 9.09
C GLY A 58 1.45 3.86 7.74
N SER A 59 2.60 3.22 7.50
CA SER A 59 2.89 2.48 6.26
C SER A 59 1.95 1.27 6.09
N LEU A 60 1.67 0.53 7.16
CA LEU A 60 0.73 -0.59 7.14
C LEU A 60 -0.70 -0.14 6.77
N GLY A 61 -1.15 0.99 7.33
CA GLY A 61 -2.46 1.57 7.00
C GLY A 61 -2.54 2.05 5.56
N VAL A 62 -1.47 2.65 5.03
CA VAL A 62 -1.38 3.05 3.62
C VAL A 62 -1.41 1.83 2.71
N GLY A 63 -0.67 0.76 3.03
CA GLY A 63 -0.68 -0.50 2.27
C GLY A 63 -2.07 -1.13 2.18
N GLN A 64 -2.80 -1.21 3.29
CA GLN A 64 -4.17 -1.72 3.29
C GLN A 64 -5.12 -0.88 2.44
N ARG A 65 -4.96 0.46 2.47
CA ARG A 65 -5.74 1.36 1.61
C ARG A 65 -5.41 1.16 0.13
N ILE A 66 -4.14 1.00 -0.24
CA ILE A 66 -3.73 0.71 -1.62
C ILE A 66 -4.37 -0.59 -2.11
N ILE A 67 -4.28 -1.68 -1.33
CA ILE A 67 -4.92 -2.97 -1.67
C ILE A 67 -6.43 -2.81 -1.85
N SER A 68 -7.09 -2.01 -0.99
CA SER A 68 -8.53 -1.77 -1.11
C SER A 68 -8.89 -0.97 -2.38
N LEU A 69 -8.03 -0.04 -2.80
CA LEU A 69 -8.21 0.74 -4.02
C LEU A 69 -7.99 -0.14 -5.25
N GLU A 70 -6.94 -0.95 -5.26
CA GLU A 70 -6.65 -1.92 -6.33
C GLU A 70 -7.83 -2.88 -6.53
N LYS A 71 -8.39 -3.44 -5.44
CA LYS A 71 -9.59 -4.29 -5.52
C LYS A 71 -10.80 -3.56 -6.09
N LYS A 72 -11.02 -2.29 -5.69
CA LYS A 72 -12.12 -1.48 -6.22
C LYS A 72 -11.94 -1.17 -7.70
N LEU A 73 -10.70 -0.88 -8.11
CA LEU A 73 -10.34 -0.57 -9.48
C LEU A 73 -10.55 -1.80 -10.37
N HIS A 74 -10.04 -2.96 -9.96
CA HIS A 74 -10.25 -4.23 -10.65
C HIS A 74 -11.74 -4.62 -10.72
N SER A 75 -12.51 -4.36 -9.66
CA SER A 75 -13.98 -4.56 -9.69
C SER A 75 -14.69 -3.60 -10.65
N LEU A 76 -14.16 -2.39 -10.84
CA LEU A 76 -14.74 -1.40 -11.74
C LEU A 76 -14.40 -1.72 -13.20
N GLU A 77 -13.18 -2.14 -13.46
CA GLU A 77 -12.73 -2.63 -14.77
C GLU A 77 -13.57 -3.83 -15.22
N ASN A 78 -13.78 -4.83 -14.35
CA ASN A 78 -14.65 -5.97 -14.66
C ASN A 78 -16.11 -5.56 -14.90
N LYS A 79 -16.60 -4.53 -14.21
CA LYS A 79 -17.93 -3.98 -14.46
C LYS A 79 -17.99 -3.25 -15.81
N GLN A 80 -16.95 -2.52 -16.19
CA GLN A 80 -16.89 -1.85 -17.49
C GLN A 80 -16.85 -2.85 -18.63
N ASP A 81 -15.99 -3.87 -18.54
CA ASP A 81 -15.88 -4.93 -19.55
C ASP A 81 -17.18 -5.73 -19.69
N SER A 82 -17.87 -6.01 -18.57
CA SER A 82 -19.19 -6.65 -18.63
C SER A 82 -20.29 -5.73 -19.16
N MET A 83 -20.26 -4.43 -18.87
CA MET A 83 -21.22 -3.48 -19.46
C MET A 83 -21.01 -3.30 -20.96
N GLU A 84 -19.75 -3.21 -21.41
CA GLU A 84 -19.40 -3.11 -22.83
C GLU A 84 -19.90 -4.33 -23.60
N LYS A 85 -19.63 -5.55 -23.10
CA LYS A 85 -20.13 -6.79 -23.73
C LYS A 85 -21.65 -6.86 -23.80
N ASN A 86 -22.35 -6.50 -22.72
CA ASN A 86 -23.81 -6.52 -22.71
C ASN A 86 -24.43 -5.48 -23.67
N ASP A 87 -23.82 -4.31 -23.81
CA ASP A 87 -24.30 -3.26 -24.73
C ASP A 87 -24.11 -3.67 -26.20
N VAL A 88 -22.98 -4.31 -26.51
CA VAL A 88 -22.70 -4.89 -27.83
C VAL A 88 -23.70 -6.01 -28.16
N ASP A 89 -23.93 -6.96 -27.24
CA ASP A 89 -24.88 -8.06 -27.45
C ASP A 89 -26.33 -7.54 -27.65
N PHE A 90 -26.74 -6.54 -26.87
CA PHE A 90 -28.05 -5.90 -27.02
C PHE A 90 -28.21 -5.21 -28.38
N SER A 91 -27.17 -4.54 -28.86
CA SER A 91 -27.15 -3.86 -30.16
C SER A 91 -27.29 -4.85 -31.31
N TYR A 92 -26.59 -6.00 -31.25
CA TYR A 92 -26.74 -7.08 -32.24
C TYR A 92 -28.12 -7.73 -32.21
N ALA A 93 -28.64 -8.07 -31.02
CA ALA A 93 -29.98 -8.66 -30.89
C ALA A 93 -31.07 -7.73 -31.46
N ARG A 94 -30.94 -6.42 -31.20
CA ARG A 94 -31.85 -5.41 -31.75
C ARG A 94 -31.74 -5.26 -33.27
N ALA A 95 -30.52 -5.28 -33.82
CA ALA A 95 -30.33 -5.27 -35.27
C ALA A 95 -30.95 -6.49 -35.94
N GLN A 96 -30.78 -7.68 -35.36
CA GLN A 96 -31.36 -8.91 -35.89
C GLN A 96 -32.90 -8.82 -35.95
N MET A 97 -33.56 -8.34 -34.89
CA MET A 97 -35.02 -8.15 -34.89
C MET A 97 -35.50 -7.19 -35.98
N LEU A 98 -34.76 -6.10 -36.24
CA LEU A 98 -35.12 -5.13 -37.27
C LEU A 98 -34.86 -5.66 -38.69
N ILE A 99 -33.80 -6.46 -38.88
CA ILE A 99 -33.51 -7.16 -40.14
C ILE A 99 -34.61 -8.17 -40.44
N GLU A 100 -35.05 -8.94 -39.44
CA GLU A 100 -36.15 -9.91 -39.57
C GLU A 100 -37.48 -9.25 -39.94
N GLN A 101 -37.71 -8.01 -39.49
CA GLN A 101 -38.87 -7.19 -39.86
C GLN A 101 -38.76 -6.58 -41.28
N GLY A 102 -37.67 -6.80 -42.00
CA GLY A 102 -37.46 -6.30 -43.37
C GLY A 102 -37.14 -4.81 -43.45
N VAL A 103 -36.66 -4.21 -42.35
CA VAL A 103 -36.29 -2.79 -42.30
C VAL A 103 -35.02 -2.55 -43.13
N ASP A 104 -34.97 -1.42 -43.84
CA ASP A 104 -33.81 -1.04 -44.67
C ASP A 104 -32.52 -0.90 -43.85
N VAL A 105 -31.40 -1.31 -44.43
CA VAL A 105 -30.07 -1.42 -43.80
C VAL A 105 -29.63 -0.11 -43.14
N LYS A 106 -29.91 1.04 -43.78
CA LYS A 106 -29.56 2.36 -43.22
C LYS A 106 -30.39 2.71 -41.99
N THR A 107 -31.65 2.27 -41.97
CA THR A 107 -32.58 2.49 -40.86
C THR A 107 -32.29 1.54 -39.71
N VAL A 108 -31.89 0.30 -39.98
CA VAL A 108 -31.42 -0.64 -38.95
C VAL A 108 -30.16 -0.10 -38.28
N ALA A 109 -29.13 0.26 -39.05
CA ALA A 109 -27.87 0.81 -38.53
C ALA A 109 -28.10 2.04 -37.62
N ALA A 110 -29.00 2.95 -38.02
CA ALA A 110 -29.34 4.12 -37.22
C ALA A 110 -30.10 3.80 -35.91
N ASN A 111 -30.85 2.70 -35.86
CA ASN A 111 -31.68 2.33 -34.71
C ASN A 111 -31.03 1.30 -33.77
N SER A 112 -30.04 0.54 -34.26
CA SER A 112 -29.30 -0.46 -33.49
C SER A 112 -27.90 0.00 -33.06
N GLY A 113 -27.43 1.16 -33.54
CA GLY A 113 -26.11 1.70 -33.20
C GLY A 113 -24.93 1.01 -33.90
N LEU A 114 -25.21 0.12 -34.85
CA LEU A 114 -24.22 -0.65 -35.62
C LEU A 114 -23.82 0.07 -36.92
N SER A 115 -22.62 -0.21 -37.43
CA SER A 115 -22.19 0.34 -38.72
C SER A 115 -23.05 -0.22 -39.87
N SER A 116 -23.28 0.58 -40.91
CA SER A 116 -24.03 0.11 -42.09
C SER A 116 -23.40 -1.13 -42.74
N SER A 117 -22.07 -1.26 -42.67
CA SER A 117 -21.34 -2.43 -43.15
C SER A 117 -21.57 -3.70 -42.31
N GLU A 118 -21.72 -3.59 -40.99
CA GLU A 118 -22.03 -4.76 -40.13
C GLU A 118 -23.44 -5.27 -40.34
N VAL A 119 -24.41 -4.35 -40.46
CA VAL A 119 -25.80 -4.71 -40.72
C VAL A 119 -25.93 -5.42 -42.06
N ASP A 120 -25.20 -4.96 -43.08
CA ASP A 120 -25.20 -5.59 -44.41
C ASP A 120 -24.62 -7.01 -44.36
N LEU A 121 -23.54 -7.20 -43.58
CA LEU A 121 -22.91 -8.51 -43.37
C LEU A 121 -23.84 -9.47 -42.59
N MET A 122 -24.53 -8.99 -41.54
CA MET A 122 -25.54 -9.77 -40.81
C MET A 122 -26.70 -10.20 -41.72
N ARG A 123 -27.16 -9.29 -42.59
CA ARG A 123 -28.24 -9.58 -43.54
C ARG A 123 -27.82 -10.65 -44.54
N MET A 124 -26.62 -10.54 -45.11
CA MET A 124 -26.07 -11.58 -46.01
C MET A 124 -25.96 -12.93 -45.32
N LEU A 125 -25.48 -12.96 -44.07
CA LEU A 125 -25.38 -14.19 -43.27
C LEU A 125 -26.77 -14.81 -43.02
N HIS A 126 -27.77 -13.99 -42.69
CA HIS A 126 -29.14 -14.45 -42.46
C HIS A 126 -29.80 -14.98 -43.74
N GLU A 127 -29.58 -14.31 -44.88
CA GLU A 127 -30.05 -14.78 -46.20
C GLU A 127 -29.41 -16.13 -46.58
N HIS A 128 -28.10 -16.31 -46.32
CA HIS A 128 -27.40 -17.59 -46.54
C HIS A 128 -27.87 -18.69 -45.58
N SER A 129 -28.12 -18.37 -44.31
CA SER A 129 -28.69 -19.31 -43.33
C SER A 129 -30.08 -19.79 -43.76
N ARG A 130 -30.94 -18.88 -44.26
CA ARG A 130 -32.24 -19.24 -44.84
C ARG A 130 -32.12 -20.12 -46.08
N GLN A 131 -31.16 -19.85 -46.97
CA GLN A 131 -30.94 -20.66 -48.18
C GLN A 131 -30.38 -22.05 -47.84
N GLY A 132 -29.50 -22.16 -46.84
CA GLY A 132 -28.97 -23.45 -46.36
C GLY A 132 -30.02 -24.35 -45.71
N HIS A 133 -31.04 -23.77 -45.06
CA HIS A 133 -32.12 -24.55 -44.43
C HIS A 133 -33.11 -25.16 -45.44
N VAL A 134 -33.21 -24.61 -46.65
CA VAL A 134 -34.10 -25.13 -47.72
C VAL A 134 -33.46 -26.31 -48.46
N ALA A 135 -32.13 -26.40 -48.49
CA ALA A 135 -31.41 -27.47 -49.20
C ALA A 135 -31.28 -28.81 -48.43
N VAL A 136 -31.62 -28.84 -47.13
CA VAL A 136 -31.52 -30.07 -46.29
C VAL A 136 -32.84 -30.87 -46.25
N HIS A 137 -33.95 -30.31 -46.77
CA HIS A 137 -35.26 -30.95 -46.77
C HIS A 137 -35.85 -31.11 -48.19
N SER A 138 -34.98 -31.30 -49.20
CA SER A 138 -35.36 -31.66 -50.57
C SER A 138 -34.83 -33.05 -50.93
#